data_AF-A0A976JQX4-F1
#
_entry.id   AF-A0A976JQX4-F1
#
_cell.length_a   1.000
_cell.length_b   1.000
_cell.length_c   1.000
_cell.angle_alpha   90.00
_cell.angle_beta   90.00
_cell.angle_gamma   90.00
#
_symmetry.space_group_name_H-M   'P 1'
#
loop_
_entity.id
_entity.type
_entity.pdbx_description
1 polymer ?
#
loop_
_entity_poly.entity_id
_entity_poly.type
_entity_poly.pdbx_seq_one_letter_code
_entity_poly.pdbx_strand_id
1 'polypeptide(L)'
;MEGSIVVFALLLLVVITIALGVRIVSQGSKHVVQRLGKYHKTLPPGLNVIIPYVDTVAYKVSTKDIVLDIPSQEVITRDNVVIIANAVAYINIVSPEKAVYGVEDYELAIR
;
A
#
# COMPACT_ATOMS: atom_id res chain seq x y z
N MET A 1 25.81 -8.32 -41.14
CA MET A 1 25.34 -9.32 -40.16
C MET A 1 25.55 -8.88 -38.71
N GLU A 2 26.52 -8.02 -38.40
CA GLU A 2 26.75 -7.55 -37.02
C GLU A 2 25.73 -6.48 -36.57
N GLY A 3 25.40 -5.51 -37.42
CA GLY A 3 24.43 -4.46 -37.09
C GLY A 3 23.01 -4.98 -36.81
N SER A 4 22.59 -6.05 -37.49
CA SER A 4 21.29 -6.69 -37.26
C SER A 4 21.19 -7.38 -35.89
N ILE A 5 22.31 -7.92 -35.38
CA ILE A 5 22.36 -8.55 -34.05
C ILE A 5 22.24 -7.48 -32.96
N VAL A 6 22.94 -6.35 -33.12
CA VAL A 6 22.85 -5.22 -32.18
C VAL A 6 21.42 -4.65 -32.14
N VAL A 7 20.79 -4.48 -33.31
CA VAL A 7 19.40 -4.01 -33.38
C VAL A 7 18.45 -5.00 -32.70
N PHE A 8 18.58 -6.31 -32.95
CA PHE A 8 17.75 -7.32 -32.31
C PHE A 8 17.94 -7.37 -30.78
N ALA A 9 19.18 -7.26 -30.30
CA ALA A 9 19.48 -7.25 -28.87
C ALA A 9 18.87 -6.02 -28.17
N LEU A 10 18.93 -4.85 -28.81
CA LEU A 10 18.36 -3.61 -28.29
C LEU A 10 16.83 -3.67 -28.26
N LEU A 11 16.21 -4.22 -29.31
CA LEU A 11 14.77 -4.42 -29.38
C LEU A 11 14.27 -5.37 -28.28
N LEU A 12 15.00 -6.46 -28.05
CA LEU A 12 14.70 -7.44 -27.00
C LEU A 12 14.84 -6.82 -25.60
N LEU A 13 15.87 -5.99 -25.37
CA LEU A 13 16.06 -5.26 -24.12
C LEU A 13 14.88 -4.30 -23.83
N VAL A 14 14.41 -3.58 -24.85
CA VAL A 14 13.27 -2.67 -24.72
C VAL A 14 11.99 -3.43 -24.35
N VAL A 15 11.72 -4.55 -25.02
CA VAL A 15 10.53 -5.39 -24.74
C VAL A 15 10.57 -5.94 -23.31
N ILE A 16 11.72 -6.44 -22.87
CA ILE A 16 11.92 -6.90 -21.49
C ILE A 16 11.67 -5.76 -20.50
N THR A 17 12.24 -4.59 -20.75
CA THR A 17 12.09 -3.43 -19.85
C THR A 17 10.62 -3.02 -19.69
N ILE A 18 9.85 -3.02 -20.78
CA ILE A 18 8.41 -2.72 -20.74
C ILE A 18 7.66 -3.81 -19.98
N ALA A 19 7.93 -5.07 -20.27
CA ALA A 19 7.26 -6.20 -19.61
C ALA A 19 7.48 -6.19 -18.09
N LEU A 20 8.69 -5.88 -17.62
CA LEU A 20 8.97 -5.75 -16.19
C LEU A 20 8.34 -4.50 -15.56
N GLY A 21 8.16 -3.43 -16.33
CA GLY A 21 7.56 -2.18 -15.86
C GLY A 21 6.04 -2.26 -15.68
N VAL A 22 5.37 -3.17 -16.37
CA VAL A 22 3.92 -3.35 -16.25
C VAL A 22 3.58 -4.05 -14.94
N ARG A 23 2.81 -3.37 -14.08
CA ARG A 23 2.29 -3.88 -12.82
C ARG A 23 0.78 -3.77 -12.79
N ILE A 24 0.13 -4.91 -12.56
CA ILE A 24 -1.33 -4.99 -12.40
C ILE A 24 -1.64 -4.96 -10.90
N VAL A 25 -2.45 -3.99 -10.49
CA VAL A 25 -2.91 -3.84 -9.11
C VAL A 25 -4.35 -4.32 -9.00
N SER A 26 -4.64 -5.18 -8.03
CA SER A 26 -5.98 -5.70 -7.80
C SER A 26 -6.96 -4.61 -7.32
N GLN A 27 -8.23 -4.77 -7.67
CA GLN A 27 -9.30 -3.94 -7.13
C GLN A 27 -9.41 -4.11 -5.60
N GLY A 28 -9.62 -3.01 -4.89
CA GLY A 28 -9.65 -2.98 -3.42
C GLY A 28 -8.27 -3.03 -2.76
N SER A 29 -7.19 -2.82 -3.52
CA SER A 29 -5.84 -2.65 -2.97
C SER A 29 -5.10 -1.52 -3.68
N LYS A 30 -4.21 -0.87 -2.96
CA LYS A 30 -3.31 0.17 -3.47
C LYS A 30 -1.88 -0.22 -3.14
N HIS A 31 -0.98 -0.05 -4.09
CA HIS A 31 0.43 -0.37 -3.91
C HIS A 31 1.25 0.90 -3.74
N VAL A 32 2.03 1.00 -2.68
CA VAL A 32 2.92 2.14 -2.42
C VAL A 32 4.27 1.84 -3.08
N VAL A 33 4.71 2.75 -3.95
CA VAL A 33 5.97 2.64 -4.68
C VAL A 33 7.01 3.58 -4.10
N GLN A 34 8.20 3.04 -3.87
CA GLN A 34 9.38 3.79 -3.48
C GLN A 34 10.35 3.88 -4.66
N ARG A 35 11.01 5.04 -4.76
CA ARG A 35 12.13 5.28 -5.66
C ARG A 35 13.35 5.61 -4.82
N LEU A 36 14.39 4.78 -4.90
CA LEU A 36 15.66 4.96 -4.17
C LEU A 36 15.45 5.25 -2.66
N GLY A 37 14.52 4.52 -2.02
CA GLY A 37 14.21 4.66 -0.60
C GLY A 37 13.29 5.82 -0.22
N LYS A 38 12.83 6.65 -1.18
CA LYS A 38 11.84 7.69 -0.94
C LYS A 38 10.47 7.31 -1.52
N TYR A 39 9.40 7.79 -0.89
CA TYR A 39 8.06 7.69 -1.47
C TYR A 39 8.02 8.38 -2.84
N HIS A 40 7.46 7.68 -3.83
CA HIS A 40 7.31 8.23 -5.18
C HIS A 40 5.84 8.41 -5.56
N LYS A 41 5.05 7.33 -5.50
CA LYS A 41 3.63 7.36 -5.85
C LYS A 41 2.88 6.18 -5.25
N THR A 42 1.57 6.34 -5.10
CA THR A 42 0.65 5.24 -4.81
C THR A 42 -0.04 4.80 -6.10
N LEU A 43 0.07 3.51 -6.43
CA LEU A 43 -0.56 2.93 -7.61
C LEU A 43 -2.04 2.64 -7.32
N PRO A 44 -2.97 3.22 -8.10
CA PRO A 44 -4.38 2.86 -8.03
C PRO A 44 -4.63 1.45 -8.60
N PRO A 45 -5.79 0.85 -8.32
CA PRO A 45 -6.22 -0.38 -8.98
C PRO A 45 -6.18 -0.29 -10.50
N GLY A 46 -5.73 -1.36 -11.17
CA GLY A 46 -5.62 -1.44 -12.62
C GLY A 46 -4.19 -1.54 -13.14
N LEU A 47 -4.02 -1.22 -14.42
CA LEU A 47 -2.74 -1.31 -15.12
C LEU A 47 -1.88 -0.08 -14.78
N ASN A 48 -0.71 -0.33 -14.22
CA ASN A 48 0.24 0.71 -13.87
C ASN A 48 1.60 0.41 -14.49
N VAL A 49 2.33 1.46 -14.86
CA VAL A 49 3.71 1.34 -15.34
C VAL A 49 4.64 1.97 -14.31
N ILE A 50 5.67 1.21 -13.95
CA ILE A 50 6.77 1.64 -13.08
C ILE A 50 8.10 1.40 -13.78
N ILE A 51 9.15 2.10 -13.37
CA ILE A 51 10.50 1.87 -13.89
C ILE A 51 11.11 0.71 -13.11
N PRO A 52 11.23 -0.51 -13.69
CA PRO A 52 11.49 -1.72 -12.91
C PRO A 52 12.82 -1.75 -12.17
N TYR A 53 13.81 -0.95 -12.62
CA TYR A 53 15.14 -0.91 -12.02
C TYR A 53 15.28 0.13 -10.90
N VAL A 54 14.38 1.10 -10.83
CA VAL A 54 14.49 2.25 -9.90
C VAL A 54 13.32 2.29 -8.92
N ASP A 55 12.14 1.88 -9.39
CA ASP A 55 10.90 1.86 -8.64
C ASP A 55 10.64 0.47 -8.05
N THR A 56 10.46 0.39 -6.75
CA THR A 56 10.10 -0.84 -6.04
C THR A 56 8.75 -0.68 -5.37
N VAL A 57 7.89 -1.69 -5.48
CA VAL A 57 6.64 -1.75 -4.72
C VAL A 57 6.98 -2.16 -3.29
N ALA A 58 6.95 -1.20 -2.38
CA ALA A 58 7.36 -1.42 -0.99
C ALA A 58 6.23 -2.01 -0.14
N TYR A 59 5.00 -1.50 -0.31
CA TYR A 59 3.87 -1.92 0.51
C TYR A 59 2.62 -2.16 -0.34
N LYS A 60 1.85 -3.17 0.02
CA LYS A 60 0.55 -3.47 -0.58
C LYS A 60 -0.50 -3.30 0.49
N VAL A 61 -1.38 -2.33 0.32
CA VAL A 61 -2.35 -1.94 1.34
C VAL A 61 -3.75 -2.19 0.82
N SER A 62 -4.58 -2.84 1.63
CA SER A 62 -5.99 -3.05 1.31
C SER A 62 -6.78 -1.74 1.50
N THR A 63 -7.69 -1.45 0.58
CA THR A 63 -8.68 -0.36 0.71
C THR A 63 -10.04 -0.92 1.16
N LYS A 64 -10.10 -2.19 1.56
CA LYS A 64 -11.29 -2.78 2.18
C LYS A 64 -11.36 -2.36 3.65
N ASP A 65 -12.57 -2.38 4.20
CA ASP A 65 -12.79 -2.10 5.61
C ASP A 65 -12.16 -3.21 6.46
N ILE A 66 -11.46 -2.78 7.51
CA ILE A 66 -10.82 -3.65 8.50
C ILE A 66 -11.64 -3.53 9.78
N VAL A 67 -11.93 -4.67 10.39
CA VAL A 67 -12.62 -4.75 11.68
C VAL A 67 -11.56 -4.80 12.77
N LEU A 68 -11.60 -3.83 13.68
CA LEU A 68 -10.68 -3.74 14.82
C LEU A 68 -11.48 -3.82 16.12
N ASP A 69 -11.21 -4.86 16.90
CA ASP A 69 -11.76 -4.98 18.25
C ASP A 69 -10.99 -4.10 19.22
N ILE A 70 -11.73 -3.26 19.96
CA ILE A 70 -11.19 -2.39 21.01
C ILE A 70 -11.34 -3.11 22.35
N PRO A 71 -10.26 -3.23 23.15
CA PRO A 71 -10.33 -3.92 24.42
C PRO A 71 -11.34 -3.25 25.36
N SER A 72 -11.97 -4.05 26.22
CA SER A 72 -12.91 -3.56 27.22
C SER A 72 -12.21 -2.61 28.20
N GLN A 73 -12.77 -1.43 28.43
CA GLN A 73 -12.25 -0.44 29.38
C GLN A 73 -13.29 -0.11 30.44
N GLU A 74 -12.83 0.02 31.69
CA GLU A 74 -13.65 0.52 32.79
C GLU A 74 -13.74 2.05 32.70
N VAL A 75 -14.95 2.56 32.50
CA VAL A 75 -15.21 3.99 32.37
C VAL A 75 -16.22 4.44 33.41
N ILE A 76 -16.05 5.66 33.91
CA ILE A 76 -16.96 6.29 34.87
C ILE A 76 -17.92 7.18 34.08
N THR A 77 -19.21 6.90 34.17
CA THR A 77 -20.25 7.70 33.53
C THR A 77 -20.43 9.04 34.23
N ARG A 78 -21.12 9.99 33.58
CA ARG A 78 -21.42 11.30 34.16
C ARG A 78 -22.22 11.22 35.48
N ASP A 79 -22.97 10.14 35.67
CA ASP A 79 -23.75 9.86 36.87
C ASP A 79 -22.96 9.12 37.96
N ASN A 80 -21.63 9.06 37.83
CA ASN A 80 -20.72 8.47 38.80
C ASN A 80 -20.95 6.95 38.99
N VAL A 81 -21.26 6.24 37.91
CA VAL A 81 -21.37 4.77 37.87
C VAL A 81 -20.21 4.20 37.05
N VAL A 82 -19.60 3.11 37.56
CA VAL A 82 -18.56 2.37 36.84
C VAL A 82 -19.22 1.36 35.91
N ILE A 83 -18.90 1.43 34.62
CA ILE A 83 -19.33 0.45 33.64
C ILE A 83 -18.13 -0.05 32.84
N ILE A 84 -18.22 -1.28 32.34
CA ILE A 84 -17.26 -1.81 31.38
C ILE A 84 -17.83 -1.58 29.98
N ALA A 85 -17.13 -0.80 29.17
CA ALA A 85 -17.51 -0.53 27.79
C ALA A 85 -16.52 -1.22 26.84
N ASN A 86 -17.06 -1.87 25.81
CA ASN A 86 -16.29 -2.41 24.68
C ASN A 86 -16.85 -1.87 23.37
N ALA A 87 -16.02 -1.83 22.34
CA ALA A 87 -16.39 -1.28 21.04
C ALA A 87 -15.72 -2.06 19.89
N VAL A 88 -16.31 -1.95 18.70
CA VAL A 88 -15.74 -2.45 17.45
C VAL A 88 -15.61 -1.28 16.50
N ALA A 89 -14.40 -1.05 15.99
CA ALA A 89 -14.12 0.00 15.03
C ALA A 89 -14.02 -0.59 13.62
N TYR A 90 -14.73 0.02 12.66
CA TYR A 90 -14.58 -0.27 11.24
C TYR A 90 -13.73 0.82 10.62
N ILE A 91 -12.53 0.48 10.14
CA ILE A 91 -11.58 1.45 9.61
C ILE A 91 -11.33 1.20 8.12
N ASN A 92 -11.19 2.29 7.37
CA ASN A 92 -10.87 2.26 5.95
C ASN A 92 -9.59 3.08 5.67
N ILE A 93 -8.66 2.50 4.92
CA ILE A 93 -7.42 3.20 4.54
C ILE A 93 -7.68 4.08 3.32
N VAL A 94 -7.99 5.35 3.57
CA VAL A 94 -8.22 6.36 2.52
C VAL A 94 -6.92 6.67 1.76
N SER A 95 -5.84 6.92 2.51
CA SER A 95 -4.53 7.35 1.99
C SER A 95 -3.42 6.39 2.43
N PRO A 96 -3.00 5.43 1.59
CA PRO A 96 -1.98 4.43 1.92
C PRO A 96 -0.62 5.02 2.27
N GLU A 97 -0.23 6.14 1.64
CA GLU A 97 1.03 6.82 1.90
C GLU A 97 1.16 7.26 3.36
N LYS A 98 0.06 7.79 3.94
CA LYS A 98 0.02 8.26 5.32
C LYS A 98 -0.10 7.10 6.30
N ALA A 99 -0.85 6.07 5.93
CA ALA A 99 -1.01 4.88 6.76
C ALA A 99 0.32 4.12 6.96
N VAL A 100 1.17 4.07 5.92
CA VAL A 100 2.44 3.32 5.96
C VAL A 100 3.60 4.15 6.50
N TYR A 101 3.69 5.44 6.16
CA TYR A 101 4.82 6.28 6.59
C TYR A 101 4.51 7.19 7.78
N GLY A 102 3.24 7.36 8.14
CA GLY A 102 2.85 8.25 9.24
C GLY A 102 2.88 7.57 10.61
N VAL A 103 2.57 6.27 10.68
CA VAL A 103 2.52 5.49 11.92
C VAL A 103 3.12 4.11 11.64
N GLU A 104 3.94 3.60 12.55
CA GLU A 104 4.56 2.26 12.40
C GLU A 104 3.50 1.15 12.42
N ASP A 105 2.55 1.23 13.35
CA ASP A 105 1.40 0.33 13.46
C ASP A 105 0.13 1.15 13.72
N TYR A 106 -0.67 1.34 12.67
CA TYR A 106 -1.92 2.07 12.77
C TYR A 106 -3.00 1.30 13.52
N GLU A 107 -2.94 -0.03 13.60
CA GLU A 107 -3.92 -0.83 14.34
C GLU A 107 -3.70 -0.67 15.84
N LEU A 108 -2.43 -0.73 16.27
CA LEU A 108 -2.05 -0.48 17.66
C LEU A 108 -2.37 0.96 18.08
N ALA A 109 -2.13 1.94 17.20
CA ALA A 109 -2.38 3.35 17.53
C ALA A 109 -3.87 3.70 17.71
N ILE A 110 -4.79 2.87 17.21
CA ILE A 110 -6.24 3.07 17.33
C ILE A 110 -6.83 2.33 18.53
N ARG A 111 -6.19 1.25 19.00
CA ARG A 111 -6.61 0.47 20.18
C ARG A 111 -6.36 1.22 21.48
#